data_AF-A0A553I007-F1
#
_entry.id   AF-A0A553I007-F1
#
_cell.length_a   1.000
_cell.length_b   1.000
_cell.length_c   1.000
_cell.angle_alpha   90.00
_cell.angle_beta   90.00
_cell.angle_gamma   90.00
#
_symmetry.space_group_name_H-M   'P 1'
#
loop_
_entity.id
_entity.type
_entity.pdbx_description
1 polymer ?
#
loop_
_entity_poly.entity_id
_entity_poly.type
_entity_poly.pdbx_seq_one_letter_code
_entity_poly.pdbx_strand_id
1 'polypeptide(L)'
;MTSTPELSQIGTALLRVAPVVLSSASLMLSWVQTIIFASFLTPSLRNDPSHPSGVLLPRYIPALLKRGLYGIFLTYPPTLILSFVNGFATYRNPWVARLYLAGGVLSLGHFFWAPPTQRLLAKIKNAKDAPVSNEKDVERWLGLHNTRTLAVNLPAHLCLLGATLGLVAQVA
;
A
#
# COMPACT_ATOMS: atom_id res chain seq x y z
N MET A 1 -39.00 19.08 3.41
CA MET A 1 -38.56 18.20 4.51
C MET A 1 -38.17 16.85 3.91
N THR A 2 -36.92 16.70 3.47
CA THR A 2 -36.45 15.52 2.71
C THR A 2 -34.99 15.21 3.05
N SER A 3 -34.59 15.12 4.32
CA SER A 3 -33.15 15.16 4.64
C SER A 3 -32.58 14.02 5.48
N THR A 4 -33.32 13.35 6.35
CA THR A 4 -32.69 12.41 7.31
C THR A 4 -32.42 11.00 6.74
N PRO A 5 -33.36 10.34 6.05
CA PRO A 5 -33.15 8.98 5.53
C PRO A 5 -32.11 8.94 4.41
N GLU A 6 -32.11 9.95 3.54
CA GLU A 6 -31.22 10.05 2.39
C GLU A 6 -29.76 10.28 2.83
N LEU A 7 -29.52 11.17 3.80
CA LEU A 7 -28.17 11.39 4.35
C LEU A 7 -27.62 10.15 5.05
N SER A 8 -28.46 9.39 5.75
CA SER A 8 -28.06 8.13 6.39
C SER A 8 -27.66 7.07 5.37
N GLN A 9 -28.40 6.97 4.25
CA GLN A 9 -28.08 6.07 3.15
C GLN A 9 -26.77 6.47 2.46
N ILE A 10 -26.57 7.76 2.17
CA ILE A 10 -25.32 8.28 1.59
C ILE A 10 -24.14 8.00 2.53
N GLY A 11 -24.28 8.30 3.83
CA GLY A 11 -23.24 8.03 4.83
C GLY A 11 -22.86 6.55 4.89
N THR A 12 -23.86 5.66 4.81
CA THR A 12 -23.64 4.21 4.76
C THR A 12 -22.92 3.77 3.48
N ALA A 13 -23.30 4.34 2.33
CA ALA A 13 -22.65 4.05 1.05
C ALA A 13 -21.18 4.50 1.06
N LEU A 14 -20.90 5.71 1.55
CA LEU A 14 -19.53 6.22 1.70
C LEU A 14 -18.71 5.35 2.64
N LEU A 15 -19.29 4.96 3.79
CA LEU A 15 -18.63 4.08 4.75
C LEU A 15 -18.23 2.74 4.11
N ARG A 16 -19.11 2.16 3.28
CA ARG A 16 -18.89 0.87 2.61
C ARG A 16 -17.88 0.94 1.46
N VAL A 17 -17.84 2.05 0.72
CA VAL A 17 -16.91 2.24 -0.41
C VAL A 17 -15.52 2.71 0.06
N ALA A 18 -15.41 3.38 1.21
CA ALA A 18 -14.15 3.92 1.70
C ALA A 18 -13.00 2.90 1.77
N PRO A 19 -13.16 1.65 2.25
CA PRO A 19 -12.09 0.66 2.25
C PRO A 19 -11.49 0.39 0.87
N VAL A 20 -12.31 0.21 -0.17
CA VAL A 20 -11.78 -0.07 -1.52
C VAL A 20 -11.03 1.16 -2.06
N VAL A 21 -11.55 2.37 -1.85
CA VAL A 21 -10.90 3.63 -2.27
C VAL A 21 -9.52 3.79 -1.61
N LEU A 22 -9.45 3.60 -0.29
CA LEU A 22 -8.20 3.71 0.46
C LEU A 22 -7.19 2.63 0.05
N SER A 23 -7.67 1.39 -0.17
CA SER A 23 -6.82 0.30 -0.65
C SER A 23 -6.27 0.57 -2.05
N SER A 24 -7.06 1.15 -2.96
CA SER A 24 -6.60 1.58 -4.29
C SER A 24 -5.50 2.63 -4.19
N ALA A 25 -5.66 3.62 -3.31
CA ALA A 25 -4.64 4.64 -3.08
C ALA A 25 -3.33 4.04 -2.57
N SER A 26 -3.41 3.09 -1.62
CA SER A 26 -2.23 2.39 -1.09
C SER A 26 -1.53 1.49 -2.12
N LEU A 27 -2.30 0.87 -3.01
CA LEU A 27 -1.80 0.03 -4.09
C LEU A 27 -1.12 0.89 -5.15
N MET A 28 -1.71 2.03 -5.51
CA MET A 28 -1.12 2.99 -6.44
C MET A 28 0.19 3.56 -5.89
N LEU A 29 0.25 3.89 -4.59
CA LEU A 29 1.49 4.30 -3.94
C LEU A 29 2.57 3.22 -4.06
N SER A 30 2.19 1.95 -3.83
CA SER A 30 3.12 0.83 -3.96
C SER A 30 3.62 0.67 -5.41
N TRP A 31 2.73 0.83 -6.38
CA TRP A 31 3.06 0.72 -7.81
C TRP A 31 4.03 1.81 -8.28
N VAL A 32 3.76 3.07 -7.91
CA VAL A 32 4.64 4.20 -8.22
C VAL A 32 6.03 4.02 -7.61
N GLN A 33 6.11 3.51 -6.38
CA GLN A 33 7.41 3.21 -5.76
C GLN A 33 8.18 2.16 -6.57
N THR A 34 7.51 1.11 -7.06
CA THR A 34 8.14 0.11 -7.94
C THR A 34 8.69 0.76 -9.20
N ILE A 35 7.90 1.60 -9.90
CA ILE A 35 8.35 2.28 -11.12
C ILE A 35 9.59 3.15 -10.85
N ILE A 36 9.52 3.99 -9.82
CA ILE A 36 10.61 4.91 -9.48
C ILE A 36 11.89 4.12 -9.15
N PHE A 37 11.83 3.14 -8.25
CA PHE A 37 13.04 2.44 -7.83
C PHE A 37 13.57 1.47 -8.90
N ALA A 38 12.69 0.86 -9.71
CA ALA A 38 13.11 0.02 -10.82
C ALA A 38 13.85 0.82 -11.90
N SER A 39 13.54 2.11 -12.08
CA SER A 39 14.25 2.98 -13.02
C SER A 39 15.75 3.09 -12.73
N PHE A 40 16.16 3.01 -11.46
CA PHE A 40 17.57 2.98 -11.04
C PHE A 40 18.28 1.65 -11.34
N LEU A 41 17.57 0.63 -11.82
CA LEU A 41 18.15 -0.67 -12.17
C LEU A 41 18.15 -0.92 -13.69
N THR A 42 17.78 0.10 -14.48
CA THR A 42 17.77 0.00 -15.94
C THR A 42 19.16 -0.40 -16.45
N PRO A 43 19.27 -1.38 -17.39
CA PRO A 43 20.57 -1.87 -17.86
C PRO A 43 21.49 -0.77 -18.40
N SER A 44 20.94 0.26 -19.03
CA SER A 44 21.69 1.41 -19.55
C SER A 44 22.35 2.26 -18.44
N LEU A 45 21.86 2.18 -17.21
CA LEU A 45 22.42 2.90 -16.06
C LEU A 45 23.35 2.02 -15.22
N ARG A 46 23.09 0.70 -15.14
CA ARG A 46 23.84 -0.24 -14.27
C ARG A 46 25.35 -0.31 -14.53
N ASN A 47 25.79 -0.03 -15.75
CA ASN A 47 27.20 -0.07 -16.13
C ASN A 47 27.82 1.32 -16.25
N ASP A 48 27.07 2.39 -15.93
CA ASP A 48 27.55 3.76 -16.02
C ASP A 48 28.33 4.13 -14.73
N PRO A 49 29.64 4.43 -14.80
CA PRO A 49 30.41 4.88 -13.64
C PRO A 49 29.87 6.20 -13.05
N SER A 50 29.10 6.97 -13.81
CA SER A 50 28.42 8.20 -13.39
C SER A 50 27.01 7.98 -12.87
N HIS A 51 26.58 6.72 -12.66
CA HIS A 51 25.23 6.41 -12.20
C HIS A 51 24.87 7.22 -10.95
N PRO A 52 23.78 8.01 -10.97
CA PRO A 52 23.43 8.87 -9.85
C PRO A 52 23.02 8.12 -8.57
N SER A 53 22.84 6.80 -8.61
CA SER A 53 22.37 5.94 -7.50
C SER A 53 23.21 6.11 -6.23
N GLY A 54 24.55 6.13 -6.37
CA GLY A 54 25.48 6.22 -5.26
C GLY A 54 25.36 7.52 -4.46
N VAL A 55 25.00 8.63 -5.12
CA VAL A 55 24.93 9.97 -4.51
C VAL A 55 23.49 10.38 -4.20
N LEU A 56 22.56 10.07 -5.11
CA LEU A 56 21.17 10.51 -5.02
C LEU A 56 20.37 9.69 -4.02
N LEU A 57 20.46 8.36 -4.05
CA LEU A 57 19.60 7.49 -3.23
C LEU A 57 19.77 7.71 -1.72
N PRO A 58 20.98 7.90 -1.16
CA PRO A 58 21.15 8.18 0.27
C PRO A 58 20.42 9.45 0.73
N ARG A 59 20.21 10.43 -0.16
CA ARG A 59 19.48 11.68 0.12
C ARG A 59 18.00 11.58 -0.23
N TYR A 60 17.69 10.96 -1.37
CA TYR A 60 16.35 10.82 -1.91
C TYR A 60 15.48 9.91 -1.05
N ILE A 61 16.00 8.76 -0.61
CA ILE A 61 15.24 7.79 0.16
C ILE A 61 14.74 8.37 1.50
N PRO A 62 15.56 9.02 2.36
CA PRO A 62 15.04 9.69 3.54
C PRO A 62 13.93 10.70 3.26
N ALA A 63 14.11 11.53 2.22
CA ALA A 63 13.14 12.55 1.85
C ALA A 63 11.81 11.93 1.38
N LEU A 64 11.88 10.88 0.56
CA LEU A 64 10.71 10.13 0.09
C LEU A 64 10.03 9.42 1.25
N LEU A 65 10.76 8.70 2.11
CA LEU A 65 10.19 7.93 3.22
C LEU A 65 9.46 8.81 4.22
N LYS A 66 10.02 9.98 4.56
CA LYS A 66 9.36 10.92 5.47
C LYS A 66 7.96 11.30 4.97
N ARG A 67 7.80 11.46 3.66
CA ARG A 67 6.51 11.75 3.01
C ARG A 67 5.65 10.49 2.83
N GLY A 68 6.28 9.38 2.45
CA GLY A 68 5.62 8.09 2.23
C GLY A 68 4.98 7.52 3.51
N LEU A 69 5.52 7.84 4.69
CA LEU A 69 4.90 7.47 5.96
C LEU A 69 3.49 8.05 6.10
N TYR A 70 3.26 9.31 5.68
CA TYR A 70 1.91 9.87 5.68
C TYR A 70 0.99 9.06 4.76
N GLY A 71 1.44 8.71 3.56
CA GLY A 71 0.68 7.87 2.63
C GLY A 71 0.31 6.51 3.25
N ILE A 72 1.24 5.88 3.97
CA ILE A 72 0.99 4.61 4.66
C ILE A 72 -0.04 4.79 5.79
N PHE A 73 0.16 5.76 6.69
CA PHE A 73 -0.72 5.96 7.85
C PHE A 73 -2.10 6.51 7.49
N LEU A 74 -2.24 7.22 6.37
CA LEU A 74 -3.54 7.71 5.88
C LEU A 74 -4.32 6.65 5.11
N THR A 75 -3.70 5.54 4.71
CA THR A 75 -4.38 4.51 3.91
C THR A 75 -4.56 3.20 4.66
N TYR A 76 -3.50 2.58 5.21
CA TYR A 76 -3.60 1.24 5.80
C TYR A 76 -4.41 1.18 7.11
N PRO A 77 -4.14 2.00 8.14
CA PRO A 77 -4.94 1.96 9.37
C PRO A 77 -6.41 2.32 9.15
N PRO A 78 -6.76 3.36 8.36
CA PRO A 78 -8.17 3.61 8.02
C PRO A 78 -8.80 2.47 7.23
N THR A 79 -8.09 1.86 6.26
CA THR A 79 -8.58 0.68 5.54
C THR A 79 -8.89 -0.44 6.51
N LEU A 80 -7.97 -0.77 7.44
CA LEU A 80 -8.17 -1.79 8.47
C LEU A 80 -9.43 -1.52 9.30
N ILE A 81 -9.53 -0.34 9.90
CA ILE A 81 -10.63 0.01 10.80
C ILE A 81 -11.97 -0.04 10.06
N LEU A 82 -12.05 0.61 8.90
CA LEU A 82 -13.29 0.69 8.13
C LEU A 82 -13.68 -0.68 7.55
N SER A 83 -12.71 -1.52 7.21
CA SER A 83 -12.99 -2.90 6.79
C SER A 83 -13.60 -3.72 7.92
N PHE A 84 -13.09 -3.60 9.15
CA PHE A 84 -13.68 -4.30 10.30
C PHE A 84 -15.08 -3.79 10.63
N VAL A 85 -15.28 -2.46 10.64
CA VAL A 85 -16.59 -1.85 10.84
C VAL A 85 -17.60 -2.38 9.81
N ASN A 86 -17.26 -2.37 8.52
CA ASN A 86 -18.15 -2.86 7.47
C ASN A 86 -18.34 -4.39 7.53
N GLY A 87 -17.30 -5.15 7.86
CA GLY A 87 -17.37 -6.61 8.03
C GLY A 87 -18.37 -7.01 9.10
N PHE A 88 -18.33 -6.36 10.27
CA PHE A 88 -19.30 -6.61 11.34
C PHE A 88 -20.68 -6.06 11.02
N ALA A 89 -20.78 -4.90 10.37
CA ALA A 89 -22.06 -4.30 9.99
C ALA A 89 -22.80 -5.11 8.89
N THR A 90 -22.08 -5.90 8.09
CA THR A 90 -22.63 -6.72 7.00
C THR A 90 -22.79 -8.20 7.36
N TYR A 91 -22.82 -8.54 8.65
CA TYR A 91 -22.88 -9.94 9.14
C TYR A 91 -23.99 -10.81 8.54
N ARG A 92 -25.11 -10.22 8.11
CA ARG A 92 -26.22 -10.92 7.44
C ARG A 92 -25.88 -11.40 6.03
N ASN A 93 -24.82 -10.87 5.41
CA ASN A 93 -24.22 -11.38 4.20
C ASN A 93 -22.82 -11.95 4.53
N PRO A 94 -22.71 -13.25 4.83
CA PRO A 94 -21.45 -13.85 5.27
C PRO A 94 -20.32 -13.72 4.25
N TRP A 95 -20.63 -13.71 2.95
CA TRP A 95 -19.62 -13.57 1.89
C TRP A 95 -19.02 -12.16 1.89
N VAL A 96 -19.85 -11.12 1.85
CA VAL A 96 -19.40 -9.72 1.90
C VAL A 96 -18.66 -9.43 3.22
N ALA A 97 -19.20 -9.91 4.34
CA ALA A 97 -18.58 -9.73 5.66
C ALA A 97 -17.16 -10.34 5.70
N ARG A 98 -16.99 -11.57 5.21
CA ARG A 98 -15.68 -12.24 5.16
C ARG A 98 -14.69 -11.49 4.26
N LEU A 99 -15.14 -10.98 3.12
CA LEU A 99 -14.28 -10.22 2.20
C LEU A 99 -13.79 -8.92 2.84
N TYR A 100 -14.66 -8.18 3.53
CA TYR A 100 -14.23 -7.01 4.31
C TYR A 100 -13.21 -7.39 5.39
N LEU A 101 -13.51 -8.41 6.22
CA LEU A 101 -12.61 -8.82 7.29
C LEU A 101 -11.26 -9.31 6.76
N ALA A 102 -11.25 -10.13 5.71
CA ALA A 102 -10.03 -10.60 5.06
C ALA A 102 -9.21 -9.42 4.49
N GLY A 103 -9.86 -8.47 3.82
CA GLY A 103 -9.21 -7.25 3.33
C GLY A 103 -8.57 -6.44 4.46
N GLY A 104 -9.26 -6.31 5.59
CA GLY A 104 -8.72 -5.67 6.79
C GLY A 104 -7.49 -6.40 7.34
N VAL A 105 -7.55 -7.71 7.52
CA VAL A 105 -6.42 -8.54 8.01
C VAL A 105 -5.22 -8.45 7.08
N LEU A 106 -5.43 -8.51 5.77
CA LEU A 106 -4.35 -8.36 4.78
C LEU A 106 -3.76 -6.95 4.81
N SER A 107 -4.58 -5.91 5.00
CA SER A 107 -4.11 -4.53 5.20
C SER A 107 -3.22 -4.40 6.44
N LEU A 108 -3.57 -5.04 7.55
CA LEU A 108 -2.70 -5.15 8.73
C LEU A 108 -1.38 -5.87 8.41
N GLY A 109 -1.44 -6.90 7.57
CA GLY A 109 -0.27 -7.67 7.12
C GLY A 109 0.85 -6.83 6.51
N HIS A 110 0.54 -5.65 5.95
CA HIS A 110 1.52 -4.68 5.46
C HIS A 110 2.61 -4.37 6.49
N PHE A 111 2.23 -4.19 7.76
CA PHE A 111 3.13 -3.71 8.80
C PHE A 111 4.16 -4.77 9.23
N PHE A 112 3.92 -6.06 8.98
CA PHE A 112 4.92 -7.12 9.24
C PHE A 112 6.17 -7.01 8.36
N TRP A 113 6.08 -6.27 7.26
CA TRP A 113 7.21 -6.04 6.37
C TRP A 113 8.06 -4.83 6.77
N ALA A 114 7.65 -4.07 7.78
CA ALA A 114 8.37 -2.87 8.21
C ALA A 114 9.80 -3.18 8.72
N PRO A 115 10.06 -4.17 9.59
CA PRO A 115 11.40 -4.42 10.11
C PRO A 115 12.45 -4.76 9.03
N PRO A 116 12.24 -5.72 8.09
CA PRO A 116 13.23 -6.00 7.06
C PRO A 116 13.41 -4.82 6.09
N THR A 117 12.32 -4.09 5.81
CA THR A 117 12.36 -2.89 4.95
C THR A 117 13.22 -1.80 5.58
N GLN A 118 13.03 -1.50 6.87
CA GLN A 118 13.79 -0.48 7.59
C GLN A 118 15.28 -0.80 7.66
N ARG A 119 15.65 -2.08 7.86
CA ARG A 119 17.05 -2.52 7.85
C ARG A 119 17.73 -2.25 6.50
N LEU A 120 17.07 -2.54 5.38
CA LEU A 120 17.62 -2.26 4.05
C LEU A 120 17.72 -0.77 3.78
N LEU A 121 16.70 0.00 4.15
CA LEU A 121 16.72 1.46 3.97
C LEU A 121 17.81 2.11 4.80
N ALA A 122 18.11 1.61 6.01
CA ALA A 122 19.23 2.10 6.82
C ALA A 122 20.58 1.89 6.13
N LYS A 123 20.77 0.76 5.42
CA LYS A 123 22.00 0.51 4.64
C LYS A 123 22.17 1.52 3.52
N ILE A 124 21.12 1.75 2.72
CA ILE A 124 21.16 2.71 1.60
C ILE A 124 21.41 4.14 2.09
N LYS A 125 20.93 4.50 3.29
CA LYS A 125 21.14 5.81 3.90
C LYS A 125 22.56 6.05 4.42
N ASN A 126 23.21 5.00 4.92
CA ASN A 126 24.48 5.09 5.64
C ASN A 126 25.71 4.90 4.73
N ALA A 127 25.56 5.02 3.42
CA ALA A 127 26.62 4.83 2.42
C ALA A 127 27.71 5.95 2.44
N LYS A 128 28.10 6.45 3.61
CA LYS A 128 29.24 7.37 3.79
C LYS A 128 30.60 6.70 3.58
N ASP A 129 30.66 5.36 3.66
CA ASP A 129 31.93 4.62 3.66
C ASP A 129 32.06 3.55 2.55
N ALA A 130 31.10 3.45 1.63
CA ALA A 130 31.13 2.41 0.59
C ALA A 130 31.48 3.00 -0.79
N PRO A 131 32.53 2.51 -1.47
CA PRO A 131 32.70 2.80 -2.88
C PRO A 131 31.56 2.08 -3.64
N VAL A 132 30.92 2.79 -4.57
CA VAL A 132 30.28 2.21 -5.76
C VAL A 132 28.97 1.42 -5.52
N SER A 133 27.86 2.03 -5.92
CA SER A 133 26.55 1.44 -6.25
C SER A 133 25.65 0.93 -5.09
N ASN A 134 24.52 1.62 -4.88
CA ASN A 134 23.39 1.20 -4.02
C ASN A 134 22.41 0.24 -4.74
N GLU A 135 22.70 -0.13 -5.98
CA GLU A 135 21.81 -0.81 -6.92
C GLU A 135 21.41 -2.18 -6.38
N LYS A 136 22.37 -2.90 -5.78
CA LYS A 136 22.11 -4.21 -5.15
C LYS A 136 21.14 -4.09 -3.96
N ASP A 137 21.28 -3.05 -3.15
CA ASP A 137 20.38 -2.81 -2.02
C ASP A 137 19.00 -2.32 -2.49
N VAL A 138 18.93 -1.52 -3.56
CA VAL A 138 17.67 -1.15 -4.22
C VAL A 138 16.98 -2.35 -4.83
N GLU A 139 17.70 -3.24 -5.51
CA GLU A 139 17.18 -4.48 -6.08
C GLU A 139 16.59 -5.38 -4.98
N ARG A 140 17.33 -5.54 -3.87
CA ARG A 140 16.84 -6.29 -2.72
C ARG A 140 15.60 -5.64 -2.08
N TRP A 141 15.59 -4.32 -1.96
CA TRP A 141 14.44 -3.57 -1.46
C TRP A 141 13.23 -3.74 -2.37
N LEU A 142 13.41 -3.66 -3.69
CA LEU A 142 12.35 -3.88 -4.69
C LEU A 142 11.78 -5.28 -4.63
N GLY A 143 12.61 -6.31 -4.50
CA GLY A 143 12.16 -7.68 -4.31
C GLY A 143 11.27 -7.82 -3.08
N LEU A 144 11.69 -7.24 -1.95
CA LEU A 144 10.92 -7.20 -0.72
C LEU A 144 9.60 -6.41 -0.91
N HIS A 145 9.66 -5.22 -1.50
CA HIS A 145 8.52 -4.34 -1.74
C HIS A 145 7.47 -4.98 -2.66
N ASN A 146 7.90 -5.62 -3.76
CA ASN A 146 7.02 -6.30 -4.71
C ASN A 146 6.38 -7.53 -4.06
N THR A 147 7.15 -8.31 -3.30
CA THR A 147 6.61 -9.47 -2.59
C THR A 147 5.53 -9.04 -1.59
N ARG A 148 5.76 -7.98 -0.79
CA ARG A 148 4.72 -7.39 0.07
C ARG A 148 3.49 -6.98 -0.73
N THR A 149 3.71 -6.28 -1.85
CA THR A 149 2.63 -5.76 -2.67
C THR A 149 1.75 -6.88 -3.20
N LEU A 150 2.35 -7.98 -3.68
CA LEU A 150 1.63 -9.14 -4.20
C LEU A 150 1.05 -10.03 -3.10
N ALA A 151 1.69 -10.14 -1.94
CA ALA A 151 1.27 -11.03 -0.88
C ALA A 151 0.14 -10.45 -0.01
N VAL A 152 0.13 -9.13 0.22
CA VAL A 152 -0.83 -8.51 1.14
C VAL A 152 -1.58 -7.32 0.56
N ASN A 153 -0.93 -6.42 -0.20
CA ASN A 153 -1.61 -5.20 -0.67
C ASN A 153 -2.63 -5.49 -1.78
N LEU A 154 -2.23 -6.23 -2.82
CA LEU A 154 -3.09 -6.60 -3.94
C LEU A 154 -4.22 -7.53 -3.49
N PRO A 155 -3.96 -8.60 -2.70
CA PRO A 155 -5.03 -9.42 -2.15
C PRO A 155 -6.01 -8.64 -1.28
N ALA A 156 -5.53 -7.72 -0.43
CA ALA A 156 -6.41 -6.86 0.36
C ALA A 156 -7.35 -6.06 -0.54
N HIS A 157 -6.80 -5.43 -1.58
CA HIS A 157 -7.58 -4.65 -2.54
C HIS A 157 -8.63 -5.51 -3.26
N LEU A 158 -8.27 -6.71 -3.72
CA LEU A 158 -9.18 -7.62 -4.39
C LEU A 158 -10.33 -8.07 -3.48
N CYS A 159 -10.04 -8.37 -2.21
CA CYS A 159 -11.08 -8.69 -1.23
C CYS A 159 -12.06 -7.51 -1.06
N LEU A 160 -11.54 -6.29 -0.90
CA LEU A 160 -12.38 -5.10 -0.68
C LEU A 160 -13.18 -4.72 -1.92
N LEU A 161 -12.59 -4.85 -3.11
CA LEU A 161 -13.31 -4.70 -4.37
C LEU A 161 -14.44 -5.72 -4.49
N GLY A 162 -14.18 -6.99 -4.18
CA GLY A 162 -15.20 -8.04 -4.17
C GLY A 162 -16.32 -7.75 -3.17
N ALA A 163 -16.00 -7.25 -1.97
CA ALA A 163 -16.99 -6.85 -0.98
C ALA A 163 -17.89 -5.71 -1.50
N THR A 164 -17.29 -4.68 -2.12
CA THR A 164 -18.02 -3.55 -2.71
C THR A 164 -18.91 -4.01 -3.87
N LEU A 165 -18.40 -4.83 -4.79
CA LEU A 165 -19.20 -5.38 -5.89
C LEU A 165 -20.35 -6.26 -5.39
N GLY A 166 -20.10 -7.07 -4.35
CA GLY A 166 -21.12 -7.88 -3.71
C GLY A 166 -22.26 -7.05 -3.10
N LEU A 167 -21.95 -5.87 -2.55
CA LEU A 167 -22.98 -4.93 -2.08
C LEU A 167 -23.80 -4.33 -3.23
N VAL A 168 -23.16 -3.96 -4.35
CA VAL A 168 -23.86 -3.41 -5.52
C VAL A 168 -24.79 -4.46 -6.14
N ALA A 169 -24.33 -5.71 -6.27
CA ALA A 169 -25.11 -6.80 -6.83
C ALA A 169 -26.35 -7.21 -6.01
N GLN A 170 -26.49 -6.73 -4.77
CA GLN A 170 -27.70 -6.92 -3.95
C GLN A 170 -28.75 -5.82 -4.16
N VAL A 171 -28.35 -4.70 -4.77
CA VAL A 171 -29.22 -3.53 -5.01
C VAL A 171 -29.70 -3.49 -6.47
N ALA A 172 -29.01 -4.20 -7.38
CA ALA A 172 -29.41 -4.42 -8.77
C ALA A 172 -30.38 -5.60 -8.89
#